data_AF-A0A223P126-F1
#
_entry.id   AF-A0A223P126-F1
#
_cell.length_a   1.000
_cell.length_b   1.000
_cell.length_c   1.000
_cell.angle_alpha   90.00
_cell.angle_beta   90.00
_cell.angle_gamma   90.00
#
_symmetry.space_group_name_H-M   'P 1'
#
loop_
_entity.id
_entity.type
_entity.pdbx_description
1 polymer ?
#
loop_
_entity_poly.entity_id
_entity_poly.type
_entity_poly.pdbx_seq_one_letter_code
_entity_poly.pdbx_strand_id
1 'polypeptide(L)'
;MPQWFLESFKKHHLNDRYEIKPYLKPGFLQADFNGDGVIDIAVPVTENKTHKGGILLIHGNTGEWFVFGAGTNFGNGSDNFLNWLKKWKLYRDKVVYETTFDKDDNITGSRTVKLKRPGIELLMLENIAPDPVAVICWNGKKYIWIHQGE
;
A
#
# COMPACT_ATOMS: atom_id res chain seq x y z
N MET A 1 9.15 -12.08 9.32
CA MET A 1 7.84 -11.45 9.58
C MET A 1 7.42 -11.84 11.00
N PRO A 2 6.81 -10.93 11.78
CA PRO A 2 6.43 -11.22 13.17
C PRO A 2 5.39 -12.33 13.29
N GLN A 3 5.48 -13.14 14.36
CA GLN A 3 4.58 -14.25 14.61
C GLN A 3 3.11 -13.81 14.80
N TRP A 4 2.89 -12.71 15.52
CA TRP A 4 1.54 -12.15 15.76
C TRP A 4 0.80 -11.83 14.46
N PHE A 5 1.52 -11.45 13.40
CA PHE A 5 0.92 -11.14 12.11
C PHE A 5 0.38 -12.42 11.46
N LEU A 6 1.16 -13.51 11.50
CA LEU A 6 0.74 -14.80 10.94
C LEU A 6 -0.45 -15.37 11.72
N GLU A 7 -0.50 -15.15 13.04
CA GLU A 7 -1.63 -15.52 13.88
C GLU A 7 -2.88 -14.71 13.53
N SER A 8 -2.74 -13.39 13.37
CA SER A 8 -3.83 -12.51 12.92
C SER A 8 -4.34 -12.90 11.53
N PHE A 9 -3.42 -13.15 10.58
CA PHE A 9 -3.72 -13.59 9.23
C PHE A 9 -4.58 -14.87 9.20
N LYS A 10 -4.23 -15.85 10.04
CA LYS A 10 -5.01 -17.09 10.20
C LYS A 10 -6.33 -16.87 10.94
N LYS A 11 -6.30 -16.11 12.04
CA LYS A 11 -7.49 -15.80 12.86
C LYS A 11 -8.59 -15.13 12.05
N HIS A 12 -8.22 -14.28 11.10
CA HIS A 12 -9.16 -13.61 10.19
C HIS A 12 -9.50 -14.41 8.93
N HIS A 13 -9.07 -15.69 8.84
CA HIS A 13 -9.28 -16.55 7.67
C HIS A 13 -8.74 -15.95 6.36
N LEU A 14 -7.75 -15.06 6.45
CA LEU A 14 -7.19 -14.39 5.27
C LEU A 14 -6.41 -15.37 4.40
N ASN A 15 -5.87 -16.44 4.99
CA ASN A 15 -5.21 -17.54 4.29
C ASN A 15 -6.13 -18.35 3.37
N ASP A 16 -7.46 -18.26 3.54
CA ASP A 16 -8.41 -18.97 2.68
C ASP A 16 -8.53 -18.27 1.31
N ARG A 17 -8.29 -16.95 1.27
CA ARG A 17 -8.43 -16.11 0.08
C ARG A 17 -7.11 -15.58 -0.47
N TYR A 18 -6.12 -15.36 0.38
CA TYR A 18 -4.86 -14.75 0.01
C TYR A 18 -3.68 -15.63 0.37
N GLU A 19 -2.62 -15.55 -0.44
CA GLU A 19 -1.32 -16.15 -0.18
C GLU A 19 -0.28 -15.04 -0.03
N ILE A 20 0.51 -15.08 1.05
CA ILE A 20 1.62 -14.14 1.24
C ILE A 20 2.74 -14.52 0.27
N LYS A 21 3.04 -13.64 -0.70
CA LYS A 21 4.10 -13.85 -1.69
C LYS A 21 5.07 -12.67 -1.69
N PRO A 22 6.35 -12.85 -1.30
CA PRO A 22 7.31 -11.75 -1.24
C PRO A 22 7.89 -11.42 -2.64
N TYR A 23 7.01 -11.05 -3.59
CA TYR A 23 7.41 -10.60 -4.93
C TYR A 23 7.96 -9.17 -4.95
N LEU A 24 7.81 -8.43 -3.84
CA LEU A 24 8.47 -7.14 -3.60
C LEU A 24 9.59 -7.28 -2.56
N LYS A 25 10.56 -6.36 -2.61
CA LYS A 25 11.64 -6.24 -1.62
C LYS A 25 11.60 -4.87 -0.94
N PRO A 26 11.69 -4.79 0.40
CA PRO A 26 11.72 -5.91 1.37
C PRO A 26 10.41 -6.74 1.34
N GLY A 27 10.43 -7.98 1.85
CA GLY A 27 9.27 -8.89 1.76
C GLY A 27 8.08 -8.50 2.65
N PHE A 28 8.26 -7.50 3.52
CA PHE A 28 7.22 -6.86 4.32
C PHE A 28 7.70 -5.48 4.73
N LEU A 29 6.77 -4.57 5.03
CA LEU A 29 7.04 -3.28 5.67
C LEU A 29 6.47 -3.28 7.08
N GLN A 30 7.13 -2.55 7.97
CA GLN A 30 6.72 -2.41 9.36
C GLN A 30 6.83 -0.95 9.80
N ALA A 31 5.75 -0.40 10.34
CA ALA A 31 5.66 0.95 10.88
C ALA A 31 4.35 1.11 11.65
N ASP A 32 4.22 2.16 12.44
CA ASP A 32 2.94 2.61 12.98
C ASP A 32 2.20 3.41 11.90
N PHE A 33 1.48 2.73 10.99
CA PHE A 33 0.81 3.36 9.86
C PHE A 33 -0.46 4.09 10.30
N ASN A 34 -1.16 3.57 11.31
CA ASN A 34 -2.41 4.13 11.84
C ASN A 34 -2.21 5.06 13.04
N GLY A 35 -0.97 5.35 13.46
CA GLY A 35 -0.62 6.29 14.51
C GLY A 35 -1.15 5.94 15.89
N ASP A 36 -1.36 4.66 16.19
CA ASP A 36 -1.81 4.19 17.51
C ASP A 36 -0.65 3.82 18.46
N GLY A 37 0.59 3.93 17.99
CA GLY A 37 1.80 3.64 18.74
C GLY A 37 2.23 2.17 18.71
N VAL A 38 1.48 1.28 18.06
CA VAL A 38 1.82 -0.12 17.86
C VAL A 38 2.28 -0.34 16.42
N ILE A 39 3.21 -1.28 16.22
CA ILE A 39 3.73 -1.58 14.88
C ILE A 39 2.71 -2.39 14.09
N ASP A 40 2.35 -1.86 12.94
CA ASP A 40 1.58 -2.53 11.89
C ASP A 40 2.51 -3.21 10.90
N ILE A 41 1.97 -4.19 10.16
CA ILE A 41 2.73 -4.93 9.14
C ILE A 41 1.96 -4.92 7.83
N ALA A 42 2.66 -4.58 6.74
CA ALA A 42 2.18 -4.74 5.38
C ALA A 42 2.99 -5.82 4.67
N VAL A 43 2.34 -6.64 3.85
CA VAL A 43 2.95 -7.76 3.12
C VAL A 43 2.39 -7.82 1.70
N PRO A 44 3.19 -8.18 0.68
CA PRO A 44 2.65 -8.45 -0.64
C PRO A 44 1.91 -9.80 -0.62
N VAL A 45 0.74 -9.83 -1.26
CA VAL A 45 -0.14 -11.01 -1.33
C VAL A 45 -0.61 -11.25 -2.76
N THR A 46 -1.02 -12.47 -3.05
CA THR A 46 -1.81 -12.81 -4.24
C THR A 46 -3.16 -13.39 -3.81
N GLU A 47 -4.23 -13.02 -4.51
CA GLU A 47 -5.55 -13.62 -4.31
C GLU A 47 -5.60 -15.01 -4.98
N ASN A 48 -6.09 -16.02 -4.26
CA ASN A 48 -5.93 -17.43 -4.62
C ASN A 48 -6.67 -17.82 -5.91
N LYS A 49 -7.83 -17.21 -6.20
CA LYS A 49 -8.67 -17.58 -7.35
C LYS A 49 -8.27 -16.87 -8.64
N THR A 50 -7.87 -15.61 -8.52
CA THR A 50 -7.61 -14.71 -9.65
C THR A 50 -6.12 -14.52 -9.92
N HIS A 51 -5.27 -14.91 -8.96
CA HIS A 51 -3.82 -14.69 -8.97
C HIS A 51 -3.40 -13.21 -9.08
N LYS A 52 -4.34 -12.28 -8.91
CA LYS A 52 -4.05 -10.84 -8.86
C LYS A 52 -3.27 -10.54 -7.59
N GLY A 53 -2.22 -9.74 -7.69
CA GLY A 53 -1.43 -9.34 -6.53
C GLY A 53 -1.81 -7.98 -5.99
N GLY A 54 -1.42 -7.78 -4.74
CA GLY A 54 -1.71 -6.58 -3.97
C GLY A 54 -0.91 -6.56 -2.68
N ILE A 55 -1.28 -5.67 -1.79
CA ILE A 55 -0.68 -5.52 -0.47
C ILE A 55 -1.78 -5.76 0.56
N LEU A 56 -1.48 -6.58 1.55
CA LEU A 56 -2.29 -6.76 2.75
C LEU A 56 -1.60 -6.10 3.93
N LEU A 57 -2.33 -5.29 4.68
CA LEU A 57 -1.87 -4.62 5.89
C LEU A 57 -2.72 -5.04 7.07
N ILE A 58 -2.11 -5.34 8.20
CA ILE A 58 -2.81 -5.60 9.47
C ILE A 58 -2.27 -4.63 10.52
N HIS A 59 -3.18 -3.94 11.20
CA HIS A 59 -2.85 -3.10 12.36
C HIS A 59 -2.45 -3.96 13.55
N GLY A 60 -1.35 -3.60 14.21
CA GLY A 60 -0.78 -4.41 15.28
C GLY A 60 -1.63 -4.46 16.54
N ASN A 61 -2.31 -3.36 16.87
CA ASN A 61 -3.11 -3.24 18.09
C ASN A 61 -4.48 -3.94 17.97
N THR A 62 -5.21 -3.68 16.89
CA THR A 62 -6.61 -4.09 16.73
C THR A 62 -6.77 -5.38 15.93
N GLY A 63 -5.78 -5.75 15.11
CA GLY A 63 -5.93 -6.78 14.08
C GLY A 63 -6.79 -6.36 12.89
N GLU A 64 -7.21 -5.09 12.83
CA GLU A 64 -7.91 -4.54 11.67
C GLU A 64 -7.04 -4.67 10.42
N TRP A 65 -7.62 -5.10 9.30
CA TRP A 65 -6.87 -5.45 8.11
C TRP A 65 -7.43 -4.76 6.86
N PHE A 66 -6.53 -4.53 5.91
CA PHE A 66 -6.79 -3.79 4.68
C PHE A 66 -6.10 -4.47 3.51
N VAL A 67 -6.74 -4.47 2.35
CA VAL A 67 -6.20 -5.01 1.11
C VAL A 67 -6.22 -3.92 0.04
N PHE A 68 -5.08 -3.73 -0.61
CA PHE A 68 -4.89 -2.81 -1.73
C PHE A 68 -4.51 -3.62 -2.97
N GLY A 69 -5.33 -3.62 -4.01
CA GLY A 69 -5.18 -4.55 -5.13
C GLY A 69 -5.69 -5.96 -4.78
N ALA A 70 -5.02 -7.00 -5.29
CA ALA A 70 -5.38 -8.41 -5.07
C ALA A 70 -6.88 -8.71 -5.32
N GLY A 71 -7.39 -8.24 -6.46
CA GLY A 71 -8.79 -8.35 -6.86
C GLY A 71 -9.72 -7.29 -6.26
N THR A 72 -9.18 -6.28 -5.56
CA THR A 72 -9.92 -5.13 -5.04
C THR A 72 -9.31 -3.84 -5.57
N ASN A 73 -10.10 -3.01 -6.27
CA ASN A 73 -9.65 -1.70 -6.72
C ASN A 73 -9.32 -0.79 -5.52
N PHE A 74 -8.18 -0.09 -5.58
CA PHE A 74 -7.80 0.89 -4.57
C PHE A 74 -7.07 2.08 -5.20
N GLY A 75 -7.64 3.27 -5.04
CA GLY A 75 -7.15 4.48 -5.72
C GLY A 75 -7.07 4.28 -7.23
N ASN A 76 -5.98 4.77 -7.82
CA ASN A 76 -5.72 4.62 -9.26
C ASN A 76 -4.84 3.37 -9.57
N GLY A 77 -4.59 2.50 -8.58
CA GLY A 77 -3.66 1.37 -8.71
C GLY A 77 -4.21 0.11 -9.40
N SER A 78 -5.46 0.13 -9.91
CA SER A 78 -6.21 -1.04 -10.38
C SER A 78 -6.45 -2.10 -9.29
N ASP A 79 -6.98 -3.27 -9.67
CA ASP A 79 -7.16 -4.42 -8.80
C ASP A 79 -5.99 -5.44 -8.84
N ASN A 80 -5.00 -5.23 -9.71
CA ASN A 80 -3.84 -6.12 -9.83
C ASN A 80 -2.52 -5.35 -9.85
N PHE A 81 -1.88 -5.25 -8.69
CA PHE A 81 -0.63 -4.53 -8.54
C PHE A 81 0.55 -5.25 -9.20
N LEU A 82 0.47 -6.56 -9.49
CA LEU A 82 1.57 -7.28 -10.17
C LEU A 82 1.90 -6.71 -11.55
N ASN A 83 0.91 -6.10 -12.21
CA ASN A 83 1.07 -5.59 -13.57
C ASN A 83 2.11 -4.46 -13.63
N TRP A 84 2.15 -3.60 -12.61
CA TRP A 84 2.92 -2.35 -12.66
C TRP A 84 3.83 -2.13 -11.44
N LEU A 85 3.47 -2.64 -10.25
CA LEU A 85 4.24 -2.41 -9.02
C LEU A 85 5.52 -3.24 -9.03
N LYS A 86 6.68 -2.57 -9.05
CA LYS A 86 7.99 -3.25 -9.08
C LYS A 86 8.76 -3.09 -7.77
N LYS A 87 8.61 -1.94 -7.10
CA LYS A 87 9.25 -1.67 -5.81
C LYS A 87 8.27 -0.99 -4.88
N TRP A 88 8.54 -1.15 -3.60
CA TRP A 88 7.84 -0.42 -2.56
C TRP A 88 8.83 -0.09 -1.45
N LYS A 89 8.53 0.95 -0.68
CA LYS A 89 9.29 1.26 0.53
C LYS A 89 8.44 2.04 1.50
N LEU A 90 8.96 2.19 2.71
CA LEU A 90 8.34 3.02 3.71
C LEU A 90 8.55 4.49 3.37
N TYR A 91 7.46 5.24 3.29
CA TYR A 91 7.47 6.69 3.13
C TYR A 91 7.46 7.34 4.52
N ARG A 92 8.51 8.10 4.86
CA ARG A 92 8.66 8.73 6.19
C ARG A 92 8.59 10.25 6.17
N ASP A 93 8.61 10.85 4.99
CA ASP A 93 8.58 12.30 4.86
C ASP A 93 7.23 12.84 5.36
N LYS A 94 7.27 14.02 5.97
CA LYS A 94 6.09 14.68 6.53
C LYS A 94 5.25 15.38 5.49
N VAL A 95 5.69 15.37 4.25
CA VAL A 95 5.09 16.07 3.13
C VAL A 95 5.21 15.17 1.92
N VAL A 96 4.09 14.98 1.21
CA VAL A 96 4.04 14.34 -0.10
C VAL A 96 3.40 15.32 -1.10
N TYR A 97 3.84 15.28 -2.34
CA TYR A 97 3.26 16.05 -3.44
C TYR A 97 2.27 15.17 -4.17
N GLU A 98 1.00 15.57 -4.15
CA GLU A 98 -0.08 14.90 -4.87
C GLU A 98 -0.27 15.57 -6.22
N THR A 99 -0.19 14.81 -7.31
CA THR A 99 -0.55 15.31 -8.63
C THR A 99 -2.05 15.61 -8.69
N THR A 100 -2.43 16.76 -9.25
CA THR A 100 -3.83 17.17 -9.40
C THR A 100 -4.28 17.05 -10.84
N PHE A 101 -5.52 16.61 -11.03
CA PHE A 101 -6.12 16.39 -12.35
C PHE A 101 -7.35 17.28 -12.55
N ASP A 102 -7.62 17.66 -13.80
CA ASP A 102 -8.93 18.21 -14.18
C ASP A 102 -9.96 17.08 -14.38
N LYS A 103 -11.16 17.46 -14.86
CA LYS A 103 -12.27 16.51 -15.10
C LYS A 103 -12.02 15.54 -16.26
N ASP A 104 -11.04 15.83 -17.11
CA ASP A 104 -10.70 15.07 -18.32
C ASP A 104 -9.38 14.29 -18.09
N ASP A 105 -9.00 14.10 -16.81
CA ASP A 105 -7.78 13.43 -16.33
C ASP A 105 -6.46 14.06 -16.83
N ASN A 106 -6.47 15.35 -17.21
CA ASN A 106 -5.23 16.07 -17.53
C ASN A 106 -4.58 16.60 -16.26
N ILE A 107 -3.25 16.53 -16.21
CA ILE A 107 -2.46 17.09 -15.11
C ILE A 107 -2.59 18.61 -15.08
N THR A 108 -2.98 19.13 -13.93
CA THR A 108 -3.12 20.57 -13.68
C THR A 108 -2.03 21.14 -12.77
N GLY A 109 -1.25 20.26 -12.13
CA GLY A 109 -0.17 20.65 -11.23
C GLY A 109 0.00 19.65 -10.09
N SER A 110 0.46 20.15 -8.95
CA SER A 110 0.56 19.36 -7.72
C SER A 110 0.15 20.18 -6.50
N ARG A 111 -0.30 19.48 -5.45
CA ARG A 111 -0.57 20.08 -4.14
C ARG A 111 0.21 19.36 -3.04
N THR A 112 0.54 20.11 -2.01
CA THR A 112 1.26 19.61 -0.84
C THR A 112 0.29 18.96 0.15
N VAL A 113 0.51 17.69 0.49
CA VAL A 113 -0.24 16.99 1.54
C VAL A 113 0.69 16.71 2.73
N LYS A 114 0.30 17.20 3.91
CA LYS A 114 1.06 16.94 5.15
C LYS A 114 0.69 15.59 5.72
N LEU A 115 1.68 14.72 5.89
CA LEU A 115 1.53 13.40 6.49
C LEU A 115 1.88 13.44 7.97
N LYS A 116 0.95 12.95 8.80
CA LYS A 116 1.19 12.76 10.24
C LYS A 116 1.87 11.43 10.54
N ARG A 117 1.68 10.45 9.67
CA ARG A 117 2.04 9.03 9.85
C ARG A 117 2.83 8.54 8.63
N PRO A 118 3.69 7.52 8.78
CA PRO A 118 4.33 6.88 7.66
C PRO A 118 3.31 6.36 6.64
N GLY A 119 3.74 6.25 5.39
CA GLY A 119 2.96 5.66 4.30
C GLY A 119 3.74 4.56 3.58
N ILE A 120 3.11 3.93 2.60
CA ILE A 120 3.72 2.95 1.71
C ILE A 120 3.90 3.63 0.35
N GLU A 121 5.14 3.89 -0.05
CA GLU A 121 5.42 4.40 -1.39
C GLU A 121 5.48 3.23 -2.38
N LEU A 122 4.75 3.38 -3.48
CA LEU A 122 4.62 2.42 -4.56
C LEU A 122 5.38 2.95 -5.77
N LEU A 123 6.28 2.15 -6.30
CA LEU A 123 7.15 2.56 -7.40
C LEU A 123 7.04 1.57 -8.56
N MET A 124 6.85 2.12 -9.75
CA MET A 124 7.01 1.39 -11.00
C MET A 124 8.46 1.48 -11.47
N LEU A 125 8.82 0.66 -12.43
CA LEU A 125 10.13 0.71 -13.07
C LEU A 125 9.91 0.94 -14.55
N GLU A 126 9.83 2.21 -14.93
CA GLU A 126 9.74 2.60 -16.34
C GLU A 126 11.11 2.94 -16.93
N ASN A 127 12.03 3.44 -16.09
CA ASN A 127 13.35 3.93 -16.51
C ASN A 127 14.51 3.33 -15.68
N ILE A 128 15.72 3.88 -15.85
CA ILE A 128 16.93 3.52 -15.08
C ILE A 128 16.71 3.74 -13.57
N ALA A 129 15.85 4.69 -13.18
CA ALA A 129 15.41 4.93 -11.82
C ALA A 129 13.91 4.53 -11.65
N PRO A 130 13.51 4.01 -10.47
CA PRO A 130 12.11 3.76 -10.17
C PRO A 130 11.33 5.08 -10.00
N ASP A 131 10.17 5.16 -10.65
CA ASP A 131 9.30 6.33 -10.58
C ASP A 131 8.20 6.11 -9.53
N PRO A 132 8.05 7.02 -8.54
CA PRO A 132 6.97 6.95 -7.56
C PRO A 132 5.61 7.17 -8.22
N VAL A 133 4.68 6.24 -7.99
CA VAL A 133 3.31 6.26 -8.54
C VAL A 133 2.30 6.74 -7.51
N ALA A 134 2.53 6.36 -6.25
CA ALA A 134 1.64 6.76 -5.17
C ALA A 134 2.26 6.52 -3.79
N VAL A 135 1.73 7.26 -2.81
CA VAL A 135 1.83 6.91 -1.40
C VAL A 135 0.46 6.46 -0.88
N ILE A 136 0.38 5.25 -0.32
CA ILE A 136 -0.76 4.82 0.49
C ILE A 136 -0.51 5.28 1.92
N CYS A 137 -1.41 6.09 2.48
CA CYS A 137 -1.27 6.56 3.85
C CYS A 137 -2.60 6.65 4.59
N TRP A 138 -2.55 6.64 5.92
CA TRP A 138 -3.74 6.77 6.75
C TRP A 138 -4.09 8.25 7.01
N ASN A 139 -5.33 8.65 6.71
CA ASN A 139 -5.78 10.05 6.87
C ASN A 139 -6.41 10.37 8.25
N GLY A 140 -6.42 9.41 9.17
CA GLY A 140 -7.09 9.49 10.47
C GLY A 140 -8.34 8.62 10.55
N LYS A 141 -8.92 8.22 9.42
CA LYS A 141 -10.14 7.40 9.34
C LYS A 141 -10.02 6.20 8.40
N LYS A 142 -9.27 6.34 7.31
CA LYS A 142 -9.07 5.29 6.31
C LYS A 142 -7.73 5.46 5.61
N TYR A 143 -7.28 4.40 4.95
CA TYR A 143 -6.20 4.51 3.96
C TYR A 143 -6.68 5.25 2.72
N ILE A 144 -5.83 6.13 2.22
CA ILE A 144 -6.04 6.90 1.00
C ILE A 144 -4.86 6.67 0.04
N TRP A 145 -5.15 6.84 -1.24
CA TRP A 145 -4.17 6.86 -2.31
C TRP A 145 -3.81 8.31 -2.61
N ILE A 146 -2.53 8.66 -2.48
CA ILE A 146 -2.00 9.94 -2.91
C ILE A 146 -1.19 9.67 -4.17
N HIS A 147 -1.71 10.09 -5.32
CA HIS A 147 -1.05 9.85 -6.60
C HIS A 147 0.19 10.73 -6.75
N GLN A 148 1.26 10.16 -7.29
CA GLN A 148 2.52 10.81 -7.60
C GLN A 148 2.86 10.51 -9.06
N GLY A 149 3.49 11.46 -9.73
CA GLY A 149 3.87 11.30 -11.14
C GLY A 149 2.76 11.72 -12.10
N GLU A 150 2.98 11.41 -13.37
CA GLU A 150 2.05 11.68 -14.48
C GLU A 150 1.11 10.51 -14.74
#